data_AF-A0A1V5WB43-F1
#
_entry.id   AF-A0A1V5WB43-F1
#
_cell.length_a   1.000
_cell.length_b   1.000
_cell.length_c   1.000
_cell.angle_alpha   90.00
_cell.angle_beta   90.00
_cell.angle_gamma   90.00
#
_symmetry.space_group_name_H-M   'P 1'
#
loop_
_entity.id
_entity.type
_entity.pdbx_description
1 polymer ?
#
loop_
_entity_poly.entity_id
_entity_poly.type
_entity_poly.pdbx_seq_one_letter_code
_entity_poly.pdbx_strand_id
1 'polypeptide(L)'
;MPRLIEWPSLKEALGIPAGDATRDTYLAGLADAASEVIELYLRRHLESKSRTETIHQSGECLRLRGYPVTQVDSVKAGDDEITDYQLDAEAGLLYRDGGWPRESLGYEVKYTGGLGPPYPSALAQAAMMLAMQMKTSAEQGGMSAASERLGDYSITYMSPRGAAGTASGLDALNPAAAALLRVYMGGTM
;
A
#
# COMPACT_ATOMS: atom_id res chain seq x y z
N MET A 1 12.10 6.56 0.84
CA MET A 1 10.74 5.99 0.73
C MET A 1 10.74 5.00 -0.42
N PRO A 2 10.03 3.86 -0.29
CA PRO A 2 9.91 2.90 -1.37
C PRO A 2 9.15 3.51 -2.55
N ARG A 3 9.73 3.44 -3.74
CA ARG A 3 9.07 3.84 -4.98
C ARG A 3 8.36 2.63 -5.58
N LEU A 4 7.04 2.73 -5.77
CA LEU A 4 6.21 1.61 -6.27
C LEU A 4 6.28 1.43 -7.79
N ILE A 5 6.58 2.50 -8.52
CA ILE A 5 6.74 2.49 -9.98
C ILE A 5 7.97 3.29 -10.38
N GLU A 6 8.74 2.76 -11.33
CA GLU A 6 9.83 3.52 -11.90
C GLU A 6 9.29 4.53 -12.93
N TRP A 7 9.84 5.75 -12.91
CA TRP A 7 9.44 6.82 -13.83
C TRP A 7 9.62 6.48 -15.33
N PRO A 8 10.54 5.59 -15.77
CA PRO A 8 10.59 5.15 -17.17
C PRO A 8 9.32 4.40 -17.59
N SER A 9 8.73 3.59 -16.70
CA SER A 9 7.45 2.93 -16.97
C SER A 9 6.32 3.94 -17.10
N LEU A 10 6.40 5.07 -16.36
CA LEU A 10 5.46 6.17 -16.51
C LEU A 10 5.60 6.88 -17.86
N LYS A 11 6.81 7.01 -18.41
CA LYS A 11 7.02 7.53 -19.78
C LYS A 11 6.34 6.66 -20.82
N GLU A 12 6.51 5.35 -20.71
CA GLU A 12 5.91 4.37 -21.62
C GLU A 12 4.37 4.50 -21.62
N ALA A 13 3.76 4.53 -20.43
CA ALA A 13 2.30 4.69 -20.31
C ALA A 13 1.78 6.03 -20.84
N LEU A 14 2.60 7.08 -20.79
CA LEU A 14 2.26 8.41 -21.30
C LEU A 14 2.60 8.59 -22.79
N GLY A 15 3.19 7.60 -23.45
CA GLY A 15 3.66 7.71 -24.83
C GLY A 15 4.82 8.70 -25.02
N ILE A 16 5.58 8.98 -23.96
CA ILE A 16 6.75 9.87 -24.00
C ILE A 16 7.97 9.06 -24.48
N PRO A 17 8.71 9.51 -25.52
CA PRO A 17 9.92 8.83 -25.97
C PRO A 17 10.95 8.68 -24.85
N ALA A 18 11.59 7.51 -24.76
CA ALA A 18 12.57 7.21 -23.70
C ALA A 18 13.73 8.22 -23.63
N GLY A 19 14.14 8.77 -24.78
CA GLY A 19 15.20 9.77 -24.89
C GLY A 19 14.81 11.20 -24.52
N ASP A 20 13.52 11.48 -24.28
CA ASP A 20 13.08 12.81 -23.84
C ASP A 20 13.30 12.96 -22.34
N ALA A 21 14.37 13.66 -21.95
CA ALA A 21 14.74 13.90 -20.55
C ALA A 21 14.11 15.17 -19.94
N THR A 22 13.27 15.89 -20.71
CA THR A 22 12.81 17.24 -20.36
C THR A 22 11.97 17.27 -19.07
N ARG A 23 11.32 16.16 -18.73
CA ARG A 23 10.35 16.07 -17.63
C ARG A 23 10.68 14.98 -16.60
N ASP A 24 11.90 14.47 -16.59
CA ASP A 24 12.25 13.30 -15.77
C ASP A 24 12.11 13.58 -14.28
N THR A 25 12.58 14.74 -13.83
CA THR A 25 12.42 15.19 -12.43
C THR A 25 10.94 15.31 -12.04
N TYR A 26 10.10 15.81 -12.95
CA TYR A 26 8.66 15.93 -12.71
C TYR A 26 7.97 14.56 -12.64
N LEU A 27 8.30 13.63 -13.54
CA LEU A 27 7.77 12.28 -13.54
C LEU A 27 8.22 11.47 -12.32
N ALA A 28 9.48 11.65 -11.88
CA ALA A 28 9.97 11.08 -10.64
C ALA A 28 9.18 11.58 -9.43
N GLY A 29 8.93 12.90 -9.35
CA GLY A 29 8.12 13.48 -8.28
C GLY A 29 6.67 12.96 -8.27
N LEU A 30 6.06 12.74 -9.44
CA LEU A 30 4.72 12.13 -9.54
C LEU A 30 4.71 10.68 -9.06
N ALA A 31 5.73 9.88 -9.41
CA ALA A 31 5.87 8.50 -8.95
C ALA A 31 6.04 8.42 -7.42
N ASP A 32 6.82 9.35 -6.85
CA ASP A 32 7.03 9.44 -5.40
C ASP A 32 5.73 9.85 -4.68
N ALA A 33 5.05 10.89 -5.17
CA ALA A 33 3.76 11.35 -4.63
C ALA A 33 2.66 10.27 -4.71
N ALA A 34 2.58 9.53 -5.82
CA ALA A 34 1.65 8.42 -5.96
C ALA A 34 1.92 7.31 -4.94
N SER A 35 3.20 6.99 -4.71
CA SER A 35 3.61 5.99 -3.71
C SER A 35 3.24 6.42 -2.28
N GLU A 36 3.45 7.69 -1.94
CA GLU A 36 3.08 8.27 -0.64
C GLU A 36 1.57 8.24 -0.40
N VAL A 37 0.77 8.62 -1.41
CA VAL A 37 -0.69 8.57 -1.34
C VAL A 37 -1.19 7.14 -1.10
N ILE A 38 -0.54 6.13 -1.71
CA ILE A 38 -0.88 4.72 -1.50
C ILE A 38 -0.56 4.29 -0.07
N GLU A 39 0.62 4.60 0.47
CA GLU A 39 0.95 4.27 1.87
C GLU A 39 -0.02 4.91 2.86
N LEU A 40 -0.40 6.17 2.61
CA LEU A 40 -1.40 6.88 3.42
C LEU A 40 -2.77 6.21 3.35
N TYR A 41 -3.20 5.80 2.15
CA TYR A 41 -4.47 5.09 1.95
C TYR A 41 -4.50 3.73 2.66
N LEU A 42 -3.41 2.96 2.54
CA LEU A 42 -3.26 1.66 3.20
C LEU A 42 -3.01 1.79 4.70
N ARG A 43 -2.75 3.00 5.21
CA ARG A 43 -2.34 3.31 6.59
C ARG A 43 -1.15 2.46 7.03
N ARG A 44 -0.22 2.24 6.10
CA ARG A 44 0.85 1.27 6.29
C ARG A 44 2.04 1.61 5.41
N HIS A 45 3.24 1.45 5.99
CA HIS A 45 4.48 1.46 5.23
C HIS A 45 4.68 0.14 4.48
N LEU A 46 4.93 0.27 3.17
CA LEU A 46 5.13 -0.88 2.30
C LEU A 46 6.56 -1.41 2.45
N GLU A 47 7.54 -0.57 2.77
CA GLU A 47 8.94 -0.95 2.96
C GLU A 47 9.16 -2.29 3.71
N SER A 48 9.88 -3.20 3.06
CA SER A 48 10.44 -4.41 3.69
C SER A 48 11.68 -4.04 4.49
N LYS A 49 11.65 -4.32 5.79
CA LYS A 49 12.80 -4.07 6.69
C LYS A 49 12.84 -5.04 7.85
N SER A 50 14.02 -5.19 8.44
CA SER A 50 14.20 -5.87 9.73
C SER A 50 13.54 -5.07 10.84
N ARG A 51 12.80 -5.75 11.71
CA ARG A 51 12.07 -5.18 12.85
C ARG A 51 12.21 -6.09 14.06
N THR A 52 12.18 -5.48 15.24
CA THR A 52 12.00 -6.17 16.51
C THR A 52 10.68 -5.71 17.09
N GLU A 53 9.78 -6.65 17.36
CA GLU A 53 8.46 -6.38 17.94
C GLU A 53 8.28 -7.17 19.23
N THR A 54 7.84 -6.49 20.30
CA THR A 54 7.43 -7.13 21.54
C THR A 54 5.91 -7.31 21.53
N ILE A 55 5.45 -8.55 21.63
CA ILE A 55 4.04 -8.94 21.45
C ILE A 55 3.51 -9.53 22.75
N HIS A 56 2.51 -8.87 23.34
CA HIS A 56 1.82 -9.34 24.55
C HIS A 56 0.51 -10.06 24.20
N GLN A 57 0.55 -10.98 23.24
CA GLN A 57 -0.59 -11.79 22.84
C GLN A 57 -0.48 -13.19 23.41
N SER A 58 -1.62 -13.83 23.63
CA SER A 58 -1.74 -15.23 24.02
C SER A 58 -2.84 -15.87 23.17
N GLY A 59 -2.76 -17.18 22.93
CA GLY A 59 -3.71 -17.90 22.07
C GLY A 59 -2.97 -18.74 21.05
N GLU A 60 -3.60 -19.09 19.93
CA GLU A 60 -3.02 -20.01 18.95
C GLU A 60 -2.00 -19.35 18.02
N CYS A 61 -2.08 -18.02 17.86
CA CYS A 61 -1.25 -17.27 16.92
C CYS A 61 -0.67 -15.99 17.56
N LEU A 62 0.56 -15.64 17.20
CA LEU A 62 1.09 -14.28 17.35
C LEU A 62 1.01 -13.53 16.03
N ARG A 63 0.54 -12.28 16.07
CA ARG A 63 0.39 -11.44 14.88
C ARG A 63 1.52 -10.42 14.73
N LEU A 64 2.29 -10.56 13.65
CA LEU A 64 3.36 -9.64 13.24
C LEU A 64 2.78 -8.50 12.42
N ARG A 65 3.24 -7.26 12.64
CA ARG A 65 2.69 -6.08 11.95
C ARG A 65 3.27 -5.88 10.55
N GLY A 66 4.46 -6.39 10.27
CA GLY A 66 5.16 -6.27 9.00
C GLY A 66 4.92 -7.46 8.05
N TYR A 67 3.69 -7.70 7.61
CA TYR A 67 3.35 -8.83 6.72
C TYR A 67 3.30 -8.41 5.22
N PRO A 68 3.82 -9.12 4.23
CA PRO A 68 4.34 -10.46 4.33
C PRO A 68 5.68 -10.49 5.05
N VAL A 69 5.90 -11.56 5.80
CA VAL A 69 7.12 -11.82 6.55
C VAL A 69 8.01 -12.71 5.70
N THR A 70 9.16 -12.18 5.30
CA THR A 70 10.12 -12.90 4.46
C THR A 70 10.95 -13.87 5.29
N GLN A 71 11.33 -13.46 6.50
CA GLN A 71 12.22 -14.21 7.36
C GLN A 71 11.95 -13.86 8.82
N VAL A 72 11.90 -14.86 9.69
CA VAL A 72 11.93 -14.68 11.15
C VAL A 72 13.33 -15.03 11.62
N ASP A 73 14.00 -14.09 12.27
CA ASP A 73 15.37 -14.26 12.76
C ASP A 73 15.39 -14.93 14.14
N SER A 74 14.46 -14.54 15.03
CA SER A 74 14.33 -15.15 16.35
C SER A 74 12.98 -14.85 16.98
N VAL A 75 12.48 -15.79 17.79
CA VAL A 75 11.33 -15.59 18.68
C VAL A 75 11.75 -15.95 20.09
N LYS A 76 11.54 -15.04 21.05
CA LYS A 76 11.98 -15.23 22.43
C LYS A 76 10.89 -14.88 23.44
N ALA A 77 10.83 -15.63 24.52
CA ALA A 77 10.09 -15.29 25.73
C ALA A 77 11.11 -15.04 26.86
N GLY A 78 11.45 -13.77 27.11
CA GLY A 78 12.59 -13.45 27.97
C GLY A 78 13.90 -13.95 27.37
N ASP A 79 14.59 -14.85 28.07
CA ASP A 79 15.87 -15.43 27.62
C ASP A 79 15.69 -16.75 26.82
N ASP A 80 14.48 -17.33 26.84
CA ASP A 80 14.20 -18.60 26.17
C ASP A 80 13.85 -18.39 24.70
N GLU A 81 14.58 -19.07 23.81
CA GLU A 81 14.31 -19.07 22.37
C GLU A 81 13.27 -20.13 22.01
N ILE A 82 12.24 -19.71 21.29
CA ILE A 82 11.12 -20.55 20.84
C ILE A 82 11.31 -20.84 19.36
N THR A 83 11.32 -22.12 18.98
CA THR A 83 11.53 -22.55 17.59
C THR A 83 10.43 -23.49 17.08
N ASP A 84 9.53 -23.93 17.97
CA ASP A 84 8.40 -24.82 17.68
C ASP A 84 7.18 -24.02 17.20
N TYR A 85 7.35 -23.25 16.13
CA TYR A 85 6.27 -22.49 15.51
C TYR A 85 6.24 -22.68 13.98
N GLN A 86 5.09 -22.41 13.38
CA GLN A 86 4.88 -22.35 11.94
C GLN A 86 4.60 -20.91 11.53
N LEU A 87 5.21 -20.46 10.44
CA LEU A 87 5.01 -19.12 9.91
C LEU A 87 3.99 -19.16 8.75
N ASP A 88 2.90 -18.43 8.92
CA ASP A 88 2.11 -17.93 7.79
C ASP A 88 2.73 -16.60 7.34
N ALA A 89 3.56 -16.68 6.30
CA ALA A 89 4.32 -15.54 5.79
C ALA A 89 3.40 -14.44 5.24
N GLU A 90 2.30 -14.79 4.59
CA GLU A 90 1.40 -13.83 3.93
C GLU A 90 0.59 -13.04 4.95
N ALA A 91 0.03 -13.73 5.95
CA ALA A 91 -0.75 -13.10 7.02
C ALA A 91 0.12 -12.50 8.14
N GLY A 92 1.41 -12.87 8.18
CA GLY A 92 2.33 -12.51 9.27
C GLY A 92 1.90 -13.13 10.60
N LEU A 93 1.50 -14.40 10.57
CA LEU A 93 1.08 -15.13 11.77
C LEU A 93 2.12 -16.19 12.15
N LEU A 94 2.45 -16.27 13.43
CA LEU A 94 3.20 -17.38 13.99
C LEU A 94 2.24 -18.31 14.73
N TYR A 95 2.00 -19.49 14.19
CA TYR A 95 1.16 -20.52 14.78
C TYR A 95 2.01 -21.46 15.63
N ARG A 96 1.48 -21.92 16.76
CA ARG A 96 2.13 -22.91 17.63
C ARG A 96 1.09 -23.91 18.11
N ASP A 97 1.36 -25.21 17.94
CA ASP A 97 0.42 -26.29 18.28
C ASP A 97 0.00 -26.28 19.76
N GLY A 98 0.92 -25.94 20.66
CA GLY A 98 0.66 -25.77 22.10
C GLY A 98 0.09 -24.40 22.47
N GLY A 99 -0.10 -23.52 21.50
CA GLY A 99 -0.41 -22.11 21.67
C GLY A 99 0.73 -21.30 22.27
N TRP A 100 0.46 -20.01 22.38
CA TRP A 100 1.30 -19.00 23.00
C TRP A 100 0.77 -18.72 24.40
N PRO A 101 1.44 -19.21 25.46
CA PRO A 101 1.08 -18.88 26.84
C PRO A 101 1.18 -17.37 27.08
N ARG A 102 0.58 -16.90 28.18
CA ARG A 102 0.65 -15.48 28.53
C ARG A 102 1.98 -15.17 29.22
N GLU A 103 2.85 -14.46 28.52
CA GLU A 103 4.12 -13.99 29.07
C GLU A 103 4.01 -12.57 29.62
N SER A 104 4.57 -12.34 30.81
CA SER A 104 4.53 -11.03 31.50
C SER A 104 5.34 -9.97 30.74
N LEU A 105 6.48 -10.37 30.18
CA LEU A 105 7.34 -9.53 29.34
C LEU A 105 6.95 -9.55 27.86
N GLY A 106 6.02 -10.43 27.48
CA GLY A 106 5.64 -10.67 26.08
C GLY A 106 6.71 -11.44 25.31
N TYR A 107 6.47 -11.60 24.01
CA TYR A 107 7.34 -12.28 23.09
C TYR A 107 8.13 -11.27 22.27
N GLU A 108 9.45 -11.36 22.28
CA GLU A 108 10.32 -10.59 21.39
C GLU A 108 10.49 -11.37 20.07
N VAL A 109 9.98 -10.81 18.99
CA VAL A 109 10.12 -11.36 17.64
C VAL A 109 11.02 -10.43 16.83
N LYS A 110 12.13 -10.96 16.35
CA LYS A 110 12.98 -10.30 15.35
C LYS A 110 12.68 -10.93 13.99
N TYR A 111 12.30 -10.11 13.02
CA TYR A 111 11.91 -10.59 11.69
C TYR A 111 12.11 -9.52 10.62
N THR A 112 12.24 -9.95 9.38
CA THR A 112 12.20 -9.10 8.19
C THR A 112 10.85 -9.26 7.49
N GLY A 113 10.14 -8.15 7.33
CA GLY A 113 8.84 -8.18 6.70
C GLY A 113 8.37 -6.81 6.20
N GLY A 114 7.37 -6.85 5.32
CA GLY A 114 6.93 -5.74 4.49
C GLY A 114 7.00 -6.07 3.01
N LEU A 115 6.27 -5.29 2.22
CA LEU A 115 6.28 -5.38 0.76
C LEU A 115 7.54 -4.73 0.20
N GLY A 116 8.54 -5.53 -0.14
CA GLY A 116 9.71 -5.08 -0.89
C GLY A 116 9.50 -5.19 -2.40
N PRO A 117 10.38 -4.59 -3.22
CA PRO A 117 10.40 -4.88 -4.65
C PRO A 117 10.77 -6.36 -4.92
N PRO A 118 10.21 -7.00 -5.96
CA PRO A 118 9.22 -6.44 -6.88
C PRO A 118 7.83 -6.34 -6.24
N TYR A 119 7.18 -5.19 -6.38
CA TYR A 119 5.84 -4.99 -5.85
C TYR A 119 4.80 -5.76 -6.67
N PRO A 120 3.72 -6.25 -6.04
CA PRO A 120 2.56 -6.78 -6.74
C PRO A 120 2.06 -5.86 -7.85
N SER A 121 1.68 -6.45 -8.98
CA SER A 121 1.22 -5.69 -10.16
C SER A 121 0.05 -4.76 -9.84
N ALA A 122 -0.84 -5.15 -8.93
CA ALA A 122 -1.94 -4.30 -8.47
C ALA A 122 -1.48 -2.98 -7.82
N LEU A 123 -0.42 -3.02 -6.99
CA LEU A 123 0.15 -1.82 -6.36
C LEU A 123 0.84 -0.93 -7.39
N ALA A 124 1.59 -1.53 -8.31
CA ALA A 124 2.24 -0.80 -9.40
C ALA A 124 1.21 -0.13 -10.33
N GLN A 125 0.15 -0.84 -10.70
CA GLN A 125 -0.94 -0.31 -11.52
C GLN A 125 -1.69 0.82 -10.81
N ALA A 126 -2.01 0.66 -9.52
CA ALA A 126 -2.64 1.73 -8.73
C ALA A 126 -1.76 2.98 -8.68
N ALA A 127 -0.45 2.83 -8.46
CA ALA A 127 0.49 3.95 -8.46
C ALA A 127 0.56 4.65 -9.82
N MET A 128 0.55 3.89 -10.91
CA MET A 128 0.54 4.43 -12.27
C MET A 128 -0.73 5.23 -12.56
N MET A 129 -1.90 4.71 -12.20
CA MET A 129 -3.18 5.41 -12.36
C MET A 129 -3.23 6.71 -11.56
N LEU A 130 -2.64 6.74 -10.37
CA LEU A 130 -2.55 7.96 -9.55
C LEU A 130 -1.59 8.98 -10.13
N ALA A 131 -0.41 8.56 -10.58
CA ALA A 131 0.55 9.46 -11.22
C ALA A 131 -0.04 10.12 -12.47
N MET A 132 -0.76 9.35 -13.30
CA MET A 132 -1.49 9.88 -14.47
C MET A 132 -2.58 10.88 -14.06
N GLN A 133 -3.38 10.53 -13.05
CA GLN A 133 -4.44 11.42 -12.55
C GLN A 133 -3.89 12.73 -12.00
N MET A 134 -2.78 12.70 -11.26
CA MET A 134 -2.11 13.89 -10.73
C MET A 134 -1.59 14.79 -11.86
N LYS A 135 -0.99 14.20 -12.91
CA LYS A 135 -0.56 14.93 -14.11
C LYS A 135 -1.76 15.61 -14.79
N THR A 136 -2.82 14.86 -15.09
CA THR A 136 -4.01 15.41 -15.75
C THR A 136 -4.66 16.50 -14.91
N SER A 137 -4.73 16.33 -13.60
CA SER A 137 -5.29 17.34 -12.68
C SER A 137 -4.44 18.61 -12.65
N ALA A 138 -3.11 18.50 -12.72
CA ALA A 138 -2.21 19.64 -12.80
C ALA A 138 -2.37 20.41 -14.12
N GLU A 139 -2.56 19.71 -15.24
CA GLU A 139 -2.79 20.31 -16.56
C GLU A 139 -4.16 20.98 -16.68
N GLN A 140 -5.18 20.46 -15.97
CA GLN A 140 -6.55 20.97 -15.97
C GLN A 140 -6.85 21.96 -14.83
N GLY A 141 -5.84 22.38 -14.07
CA GLY A 141 -6.02 23.34 -12.97
C GLY A 141 -6.88 22.84 -11.80
N GLY A 142 -6.93 21.52 -11.57
CA GLY A 142 -7.67 20.91 -10.45
C GLY A 142 -9.19 20.79 -10.65
N MET A 143 -9.70 20.99 -11.85
CA MET A 143 -11.11 20.80 -12.19
C MET A 143 -11.43 19.30 -12.35
N SER A 144 -12.52 18.82 -11.74
CA SER A 144 -13.02 17.46 -11.94
C SER A 144 -14.31 17.50 -12.75
N ALA A 145 -14.39 16.72 -13.82
CA ALA A 145 -15.63 16.56 -14.58
C ALA A 145 -16.59 15.67 -13.77
N ALA A 146 -17.68 16.25 -13.27
CA ALA A 146 -18.79 15.48 -12.71
C ALA A 146 -19.76 15.16 -13.85
N SER A 147 -20.01 13.87 -14.09
CA SER A 147 -21.04 13.42 -15.03
C SER A 147 -22.21 12.87 -14.24
N GLU A 148 -23.34 13.57 -14.30
CA GLU A 148 -24.61 13.05 -13.79
C GLU A 148 -25.43 12.50 -14.97
N ARG A 149 -26.07 11.34 -14.78
CA ARG A 149 -26.98 10.76 -15.77
C ARG A 149 -28.41 11.02 -15.32
N LEU A 150 -29.14 11.84 -16.08
CA LEU A 150 -30.60 11.94 -16.00
C LEU A 150 -31.19 11.24 -17.24
N GLY A 151 -31.59 9.98 -17.07
CA GLY A 151 -32.15 9.16 -18.15
C GLY A 151 -31.13 8.89 -19.28
N ASP A 152 -31.54 9.13 -20.54
CA ASP A 152 -30.73 8.86 -21.73
C ASP A 152 -29.75 9.99 -22.10
N TYR A 153 -29.76 11.10 -21.36
CA TYR A 153 -28.84 12.22 -21.55
C TYR A 153 -27.71 12.20 -20.53
N SER A 154 -26.48 12.40 -21.02
CA SER A 154 -25.27 12.59 -20.21
C SER A 154 -24.79 14.01 -20.38
N ILE A 155 -24.88 14.84 -19.34
CA ILE A 155 -24.32 16.20 -19.34
C ILE A 155 -23.05 16.17 -18.48
N THR A 156 -21.93 16.58 -19.08
CA THR A 156 -20.64 16.68 -18.39
C THR A 156 -20.47 18.10 -17.88
N TYR A 157 -20.49 18.29 -16.56
CA TYR A 157 -20.20 19.58 -15.94
C TYR A 157 -18.74 19.61 -15.51
N MET A 158 -18.06 20.71 -15.84
CA MET A 158 -16.78 21.05 -15.20
C MET A 158 -17.11 21.61 -13.82
N SER A 159 -16.86 20.82 -12.78
CA SER A 159 -17.14 21.22 -11.40
C SER A 159 -15.82 21.43 -10.64
N PRO A 160 -15.74 22.47 -9.79
CA PRO A 160 -14.72 22.53 -8.76
C PRO A 160 -14.82 21.28 -7.87
N ARG A 161 -13.69 20.69 -7.53
CA ARG A 161 -13.58 19.48 -6.70
C ARG A 161 -14.34 19.67 -5.38
N GLY A 162 -15.51 19.02 -5.22
CA GLY A 162 -16.27 19.06 -3.97
C GLY A 162 -17.79 18.79 -4.02
N ALA A 163 -18.41 18.65 -5.19
CA ALA A 163 -19.87 18.52 -5.30
C ALA A 163 -20.31 17.19 -5.95
N ALA A 164 -20.17 16.06 -5.23
CA ALA A 164 -21.01 14.86 -5.35
C ALA A 164 -20.49 13.71 -4.46
N GLY A 165 -21.32 13.25 -3.51
CA GLY A 165 -21.25 11.90 -2.95
C GLY A 165 -20.14 11.58 -1.94
N THR A 166 -20.41 10.62 -1.06
CA THR A 166 -19.72 10.20 0.16
C THR A 166 -18.30 9.61 -0.01
N ALA A 167 -17.64 9.79 -1.15
CA ALA A 167 -16.28 9.34 -1.36
C ALA A 167 -15.30 10.39 -0.80
N SER A 168 -14.43 10.00 0.13
CA SER A 168 -13.39 10.84 0.71
C SER A 168 -12.01 10.25 0.41
N GLY A 169 -11.01 11.10 0.23
CA GLY A 169 -9.63 10.65 -0.01
C GLY A 169 -9.43 9.99 -1.38
N LEU A 170 -8.79 8.81 -1.40
CA LEU A 170 -8.37 8.14 -2.64
C LEU A 170 -9.56 7.66 -3.49
N ASP A 171 -10.64 7.18 -2.86
CA ASP A 171 -11.85 6.75 -3.58
C ASP A 171 -12.48 7.88 -4.41
N ALA A 172 -12.30 9.14 -3.99
CA ALA A 172 -12.72 10.32 -4.76
C ALA A 172 -11.68 10.77 -5.81
N LEU A 173 -10.41 10.44 -5.62
CA LEU A 173 -9.32 10.84 -6.51
C LEU A 173 -9.14 9.84 -7.67
N ASN A 174 -9.22 8.54 -7.40
CA ASN A 174 -9.19 7.48 -8.40
C ASN A 174 -9.86 6.20 -7.86
N PRO A 175 -11.15 5.95 -8.16
CA PRO A 175 -11.90 4.82 -7.62
C PRO A 175 -11.38 3.46 -8.11
N ALA A 176 -10.77 3.41 -9.30
CA ALA A 176 -10.19 2.19 -9.85
C ALA A 176 -8.88 1.83 -9.14
N ALA A 177 -8.02 2.81 -8.85
CA ALA A 177 -6.85 2.60 -8.00
C ALA A 177 -7.26 2.15 -6.59
N ALA A 178 -8.29 2.79 -6.01
CA ALA A 178 -8.82 2.38 -4.71
C ALA A 178 -9.30 0.91 -4.70
N ALA A 179 -10.02 0.48 -5.75
CA ALA A 179 -10.49 -0.91 -5.88
C ALA A 179 -9.34 -1.93 -5.89
N LEU A 180 -8.23 -1.64 -6.58
CA LEU A 180 -7.04 -2.49 -6.59
C LEU A 180 -6.37 -2.60 -5.21
N LEU A 181 -6.44 -1.53 -4.42
CA LEU A 181 -5.79 -1.43 -3.11
C LEU A 181 -6.63 -2.03 -1.98
N ARG A 182 -7.92 -2.31 -2.19
CA ARG A 182 -8.81 -2.86 -1.14
C ARG A 182 -8.30 -4.16 -0.54
N VAL A 183 -7.67 -5.01 -1.33
CA VAL A 183 -7.10 -6.30 -0.86
C VAL A 183 -5.93 -6.09 0.11
N TYR A 184 -5.28 -4.93 0.05
CA TYR A 184 -4.11 -4.59 0.87
C TYR A 184 -4.44 -3.68 2.06
N MET A 185 -5.68 -3.17 2.15
CA MET A 185 -6.15 -2.51 3.37
C MET A 185 -6.28 -3.58 4.44
N GLY A 186 -5.49 -3.46 5.52
CA GLY A 186 -5.34 -4.50 6.55
C GLY A 186 -6.66 -5.20 6.88
N GLY A 187 -6.74 -6.46 6.48
CA GLY A 187 -7.97 -7.22 6.48
C GLY A 187 -8.62 -7.26 7.86
N THR A 188 -9.82 -6.70 7.94
CA THR A 188 -10.93 -7.30 8.67
C THR A 188 -11.40 -8.50 7.83
N MET A 189 -10.78 -9.65 8.04
CA MET A 189 -11.50 -10.92 8.05
C MET A 189 -11.69 -11.31 9.51
#